data_AF-A0A136HEP1-F1
#
_entry.id   AF-A0A136HEP1-F1
#
_cell.length_a   1.000
_cell.length_b   1.000
_cell.length_c   1.000
_cell.angle_alpha   90.00
_cell.angle_beta   90.00
_cell.angle_gamma   90.00
#
_symmetry.space_group_name_H-M   'P 1'
#
loop_
_entity.id
_entity.type
_entity.pdbx_description
1 polymer ?
#
loop_
_entity_poly.entity_id
_entity_poly.type
_entity_poly.pdbx_seq_one_letter_code
_entity_poly.pdbx_strand_id
1 'polypeptide(L)'
;MLHLLSKEIFSELKSISIPAYDYKRTKSFPNRKSVVHEEKLANGGNVTIDAVEIEKHLGNFKPDIVIISNGKKLIVEIAVTHKVGKIKQRKLRKYNIPAIEIRIPEEYALKEKDELKYLIKNNTNIKYWLYHPKEKQAISSFYKKYRAVNGRYLRYKEYDSSRFGNTVAKFTRGEKNQTDTVPEKNWFEINCRVEQFNKKNGYYPSTQEAIKLWPWLYANKK
;
A
#
# COMPACT_ATOMS: atom_id res chain seq x y z
N MET A 1 11.54 26.00 -3.09
CA MET A 1 12.91 26.06 -3.65
C MET A 1 13.45 24.67 -4.03
N LEU A 2 13.62 23.75 -3.07
CA LEU A 2 14.16 22.40 -3.31
C LEU A 2 13.45 21.58 -4.40
N HIS A 3 12.12 21.68 -4.51
CA HIS A 3 11.35 20.95 -5.54
C HIS A 3 11.72 21.38 -6.97
N LEU A 4 11.88 22.69 -7.19
CA LEU A 4 12.26 23.27 -8.48
C LEU A 4 13.70 22.90 -8.84
N LEU A 5 14.62 23.08 -7.89
CA LEU A 5 16.04 22.74 -8.07
C LEU A 5 16.23 21.25 -8.36
N SER A 6 15.43 20.39 -7.71
CA SER A 6 15.48 18.95 -7.96
C SER A 6 15.03 18.61 -9.38
N LYS A 7 13.97 19.24 -9.89
CA LYS A 7 13.51 19.05 -11.27
C LYS A 7 14.58 19.48 -12.28
N GLU A 8 15.24 20.60 -12.02
CA GLU A 8 16.37 21.07 -12.84
C GLU A 8 17.51 20.04 -12.84
N ILE A 9 17.93 19.57 -11.66
CA ILE A 9 18.93 18.50 -11.51
C ILE A 9 18.55 17.28 -12.34
N PHE A 10 17.29 16.84 -12.30
CA PHE A 10 16.82 15.70 -13.08
C PHE A 10 16.94 15.88 -14.59
N SER A 11 16.77 17.10 -15.11
CA SER A 11 16.98 17.36 -16.54
C SER A 11 18.43 17.18 -16.99
N GLU A 12 19.39 17.29 -16.05
CA GLU A 12 20.82 17.12 -16.31
C GLU A 12 21.34 15.71 -15.98
N LEU A 13 20.56 14.87 -15.30
CA LEU A 13 21.00 13.54 -14.87
C LEU A 13 20.98 12.55 -16.03
N LYS A 14 22.12 11.89 -16.25
CA LYS A 14 22.26 10.77 -17.21
C LYS A 14 21.98 9.39 -16.60
N SER A 15 22.00 9.30 -15.27
CA SER A 15 21.73 8.06 -14.54
C SER A 15 21.33 8.34 -13.10
N ILE A 16 20.69 7.36 -12.46
CA ILE A 16 20.27 7.42 -11.06
C ILE A 16 20.39 6.05 -10.39
N SER A 17 20.84 6.01 -9.13
CA SER A 17 20.85 4.82 -8.30
C SER A 17 19.50 4.63 -7.62
N ILE A 18 18.86 3.48 -7.84
CA ILE A 18 17.56 3.11 -7.29
C ILE A 18 17.75 2.02 -6.23
N PRO A 19 17.05 2.09 -5.09
CA PRO A 19 17.14 1.06 -4.05
C PRO A 19 16.54 -0.28 -4.51
N ALA A 20 16.98 -1.37 -3.88
CA ALA A 20 16.28 -2.64 -3.94
C ALA A 20 14.85 -2.50 -3.38
N TYR A 21 13.96 -3.42 -3.76
CA TYR A 21 12.62 -3.47 -3.20
C TYR A 21 12.30 -4.85 -2.64
N ASP A 22 12.35 -4.96 -1.32
CA ASP A 22 11.90 -6.14 -0.60
C ASP A 22 10.46 -5.91 -0.11
N TYR A 23 9.52 -6.66 -0.68
CA TYR A 23 8.12 -6.60 -0.32
C TYR A 23 7.85 -7.53 0.85
N LYS A 24 7.25 -7.00 1.91
CA LYS A 24 6.83 -7.76 3.09
C LYS A 24 5.38 -7.44 3.44
N ARG A 25 4.58 -8.49 3.66
CA ARG A 25 3.21 -8.36 4.14
C ARG A 25 2.88 -9.42 5.18
N THR A 26 2.31 -8.97 6.30
CA THR A 26 1.94 -9.82 7.43
C THR A 26 0.48 -9.61 7.80
N LYS A 27 -0.25 -10.69 8.12
CA LYS A 27 -1.51 -10.65 8.86
C LYS A 27 -1.47 -11.61 10.03
N SER A 28 -1.76 -11.09 11.22
CA SER A 28 -1.91 -11.89 12.44
C SER A 28 -3.37 -12.30 12.64
N PHE A 29 -3.56 -13.47 13.22
CA PHE A 29 -4.84 -14.01 13.66
C PHE A 29 -4.93 -13.98 15.19
N PRO A 30 -6.14 -13.95 15.78
CA PRO A 30 -6.32 -13.92 17.24
C PRO A 30 -5.65 -15.10 17.96
N ASN A 31 -5.47 -16.25 17.30
CA ASN A 31 -4.82 -17.44 17.85
C ASN A 31 -3.28 -17.43 17.75
N ARG A 32 -2.65 -16.24 17.70
CA ARG A 32 -1.20 -16.03 17.53
C ARG A 32 -0.59 -16.61 16.25
N LYS A 33 -1.37 -17.19 15.33
CA LYS A 33 -0.88 -17.55 13.99
C LYS A 33 -0.72 -16.30 13.16
N SER A 34 0.27 -16.26 12.29
CA SER A 34 0.45 -15.18 11.32
C SER A 34 0.72 -15.75 9.94
N VAL A 35 0.27 -15.03 8.92
CA VAL A 35 0.65 -15.28 7.54
C VAL A 35 1.60 -14.17 7.15
N VAL A 36 2.85 -14.55 6.91
CA VAL A 36 3.90 -13.67 6.40
C VAL A 36 4.18 -14.03 4.95
N HIS A 37 4.32 -13.01 4.10
CA HIS A 37 4.80 -13.15 2.74
C HIS A 37 5.90 -12.12 2.51
N GLU A 38 7.06 -12.61 2.10
CA GLU A 38 8.24 -11.82 1.78
C GLU A 38 8.72 -12.20 0.37
N GLU A 39 9.01 -11.20 -0.46
CA GLU A 39 9.47 -11.38 -1.84
C GLU A 39 10.32 -10.18 -2.27
N LYS A 40 11.49 -10.42 -2.87
CA LYS A 40 12.29 -9.36 -3.50
C LYS A 40 11.70 -9.01 -4.87
N LEU A 41 11.14 -7.82 -5.02
CA LEU A 41 10.49 -7.35 -6.25
C LEU A 41 11.49 -6.68 -7.21
N ALA A 42 12.50 -6.00 -6.67
CA ALA A 42 13.54 -5.32 -7.45
C ALA A 42 14.92 -5.45 -6.78
N ASN A 43 15.96 -5.63 -7.59
CA ASN A 43 17.34 -5.73 -7.09
C ASN A 43 17.98 -4.36 -6.77
N GLY A 44 17.38 -3.27 -7.23
CA GLY A 44 18.01 -1.94 -7.21
C GLY A 44 19.13 -1.82 -8.25
N GLY A 45 19.89 -0.74 -8.17
CA GLY A 45 21.06 -0.48 -9.01
C GLY A 45 20.97 0.82 -9.80
N ASN A 46 21.96 1.04 -10.66
CA ASN A 46 22.04 2.22 -11.52
C ASN A 46 21.15 2.05 -12.76
N VAL A 47 20.28 3.03 -12.99
CA VAL A 47 19.42 3.13 -14.16
C VAL A 47 19.90 4.27 -15.02
N THR A 48 20.11 4.01 -16.32
CA THR A 48 20.41 5.04 -17.32
C THR A 48 19.15 5.86 -17.60
N ILE A 49 19.32 7.14 -17.90
CA ILE A 49 18.22 8.05 -18.20
C ILE A 49 18.36 8.46 -19.67
N ASP A 50 17.43 8.00 -20.50
CA ASP A 50 17.41 8.34 -21.93
C ASP A 50 16.64 9.65 -22.15
N ALA A 51 15.56 9.84 -21.39
CA ALA A 51 14.77 11.06 -21.40
C ALA A 51 14.08 11.30 -20.05
N VAL A 52 13.76 12.57 -19.80
CA VAL A 52 13.05 13.01 -18.60
C VAL A 52 11.85 13.86 -19.01
N GLU A 53 10.65 13.47 -18.59
CA GLU A 53 9.44 14.27 -18.74
C GLU A 53 9.10 14.91 -17.39
N ILE A 54 9.25 16.23 -17.28
CA ILE A 54 8.93 16.98 -16.05
C ILE A 54 7.48 17.42 -16.12
N GLU A 55 6.71 17.17 -15.07
CA GLU A 55 5.34 17.67 -14.92
C GLU A 55 4.38 17.32 -16.08
N LYS A 56 4.67 16.27 -16.84
CA LYS A 56 3.84 15.87 -17.97
C LYS A 56 2.65 15.04 -17.50
N HIS A 57 1.46 15.35 -18.01
CA HIS A 57 0.25 14.60 -17.68
C HIS A 57 0.32 13.14 -18.17
N LEU A 58 0.09 12.21 -17.26
CA LEU A 58 -0.23 10.80 -17.51
C LEU A 58 -1.73 10.60 -17.28
N GLY A 59 -2.54 10.96 -18.27
CA GLY A 59 -4.00 11.02 -18.14
C GLY A 59 -4.43 11.99 -17.03
N ASN A 60 -5.13 11.50 -16.01
CA ASN A 60 -5.70 12.31 -14.90
C ASN A 60 -4.74 12.42 -13.70
N PHE A 61 -3.46 12.17 -13.93
CA PHE A 61 -2.39 12.21 -12.94
C PHE A 61 -1.18 12.95 -13.53
N LYS A 62 -0.62 13.89 -12.76
CA LYS A 62 0.54 14.68 -13.15
C LYS A 62 1.66 14.36 -12.15
N PRO A 63 2.60 13.44 -12.50
CA PRO A 63 3.79 13.22 -11.69
C PRO A 63 4.72 14.42 -11.74
N ASP A 64 5.59 14.56 -10.74
CA ASP A 64 6.65 15.56 -10.78
C ASP A 64 7.61 15.27 -11.93
N ILE A 65 8.05 14.01 -12.05
CA ILE A 65 9.07 13.57 -13.00
C ILE A 65 8.74 12.17 -13.51
N VAL A 66 8.96 11.94 -14.80
CA VAL A 66 8.95 10.61 -15.43
C VAL A 66 10.29 10.39 -16.10
N ILE A 67 11.01 9.38 -15.62
CA ILE A 67 12.25 8.89 -16.24
C ILE A 67 11.89 7.86 -17.30
N ILE A 68 12.49 7.99 -18.48
CA ILE A 68 12.43 7.00 -19.55
C ILE A 68 13.82 6.34 -19.65
N SER A 69 13.84 5.02 -19.59
CA SER A 69 15.05 4.20 -19.67
C SER A 69 14.75 2.90 -20.42
N ASN A 70 15.44 2.66 -21.53
CA ASN A 70 15.27 1.48 -22.39
C ASN A 70 13.80 1.24 -22.75
N GLY A 71 13.08 2.31 -23.12
CA GLY A 71 11.66 2.28 -23.46
C GLY A 71 10.70 2.06 -22.27
N LYS A 72 11.20 1.95 -21.05
CA LYS A 72 10.41 1.79 -19.82
C LYS A 72 10.29 3.11 -19.08
N LYS A 73 9.17 3.30 -18.37
CA LYS A 73 8.90 4.49 -17.57
C LYS A 73 9.07 4.20 -16.07
N LEU A 74 9.64 5.16 -15.35
CA LEU A 74 9.67 5.22 -13.89
C LEU A 74 9.16 6.58 -13.44
N ILE A 75 8.16 6.58 -12.57
CA ILE A 75 7.64 7.80 -11.96
C ILE A 75 8.51 8.16 -10.75
N VAL A 76 8.85 9.43 -10.63
CA VAL A 76 9.58 9.99 -9.49
C VAL A 76 8.78 11.15 -8.91
N GLU A 77 8.42 11.04 -7.64
CA GLU A 77 7.79 12.12 -6.86
C GLU A 77 8.83 12.71 -5.91
N ILE A 78 8.91 14.04 -5.83
CA ILE A 78 9.82 14.73 -4.92
C ILE A 78 9.00 15.17 -3.69
N ALA A 79 9.40 14.68 -2.52
CA ALA A 79 8.82 15.04 -1.24
C ALA A 79 9.86 15.80 -0.40
N VAL A 80 9.49 16.97 0.13
CA VAL A 80 10.37 17.74 1.02
C VAL A 80 9.86 17.64 2.45
N THR A 81 8.69 18.24 2.73
CA THR A 81 8.10 18.26 4.08
C THR A 81 7.04 17.18 4.31
N HIS A 82 6.35 16.74 3.26
CA HIS A 82 5.26 15.77 3.38
C HIS A 82 5.40 14.63 2.39
N LYS A 83 5.15 13.41 2.88
CA LYS A 83 5.12 12.19 2.07
C LYS A 83 3.99 12.25 1.04
N VAL A 84 4.18 11.60 -0.10
CA VAL A 84 3.18 11.40 -1.15
C VAL A 84 1.94 10.75 -0.56
N GLY A 85 0.84 11.51 -0.55
CA GLY A 85 -0.42 11.11 0.06
C GLY A 85 -1.04 9.84 -0.56
N LYS A 86 -1.85 9.13 0.24
CA LYS A 86 -2.50 7.87 -0.13
C LYS A 86 -3.34 7.94 -1.41
N ILE A 87 -3.89 9.12 -1.75
CA ILE A 87 -4.67 9.35 -2.98
C ILE A 87 -3.79 9.20 -4.23
N LYS A 88 -2.58 9.76 -4.21
CA LYS A 88 -1.61 9.62 -5.32
C LYS A 88 -1.19 8.16 -5.48
N GLN A 89 -0.93 7.45 -4.38
CA GLN A 89 -0.57 6.02 -4.41
C GLN A 89 -1.65 5.14 -5.09
N ARG A 90 -2.94 5.45 -4.86
CA ARG A 90 -4.04 4.72 -5.52
C ARG A 90 -4.06 4.94 -7.03
N LYS A 91 -3.77 6.15 -7.49
CA LYS A 91 -3.65 6.47 -8.93
C LYS A 91 -2.44 5.75 -9.55
N LEU A 92 -1.29 5.74 -8.88
CA LEU A 92 -0.09 5.03 -9.35
C LEU A 92 -0.34 3.53 -9.59
N ARG A 93 -1.03 2.87 -8.66
CA ARG A 93 -1.44 1.45 -8.80
C ARG A 93 -2.33 1.20 -10.03
N LYS A 94 -3.16 2.17 -10.42
CA LYS A 94 -4.03 2.08 -11.60
C LYS A 94 -3.22 2.07 -12.90
N TYR A 95 -2.24 2.97 -13.03
CA TYR A 95 -1.41 3.07 -14.23
C TYR A 95 -0.39 1.95 -14.36
N ASN A 96 -0.12 1.20 -13.28
CA ASN A 96 0.80 0.07 -13.28
C ASN A 96 2.24 0.43 -13.71
N ILE A 97 2.66 1.67 -13.48
CA ILE A 97 4.01 2.17 -13.77
C ILE A 97 4.78 2.18 -12.44
N PRO A 98 6.03 1.68 -12.38
CA PRO A 98 6.83 1.75 -11.17
C PRO A 98 6.99 3.20 -10.72
N ALA A 99 6.96 3.43 -9.41
CA ALA A 99 7.01 4.76 -8.83
C ALA A 99 7.88 4.76 -7.58
N ILE A 100 8.78 5.73 -7.51
CA ILE A 100 9.58 6.03 -6.32
C ILE A 100 9.28 7.45 -5.82
N GLU A 101 9.45 7.63 -4.53
CA GLU A 101 9.48 8.92 -3.86
C GLU A 101 10.92 9.22 -3.45
N ILE A 102 11.38 10.43 -3.73
CA ILE A 102 12.65 10.94 -3.22
C ILE A 102 12.32 11.95 -2.13
N ARG A 103 12.68 11.62 -0.89
CA ARG A 103 12.51 12.48 0.27
C ARG A 103 13.76 13.30 0.46
N ILE A 104 13.69 14.57 0.10
CA ILE A 104 14.81 15.51 0.25
C ILE A 104 14.62 16.22 1.59
N PRO A 105 15.49 15.99 2.57
CA PRO A 105 15.41 16.66 3.85
C PRO A 105 15.56 18.18 3.69
N GLU A 106 14.93 18.95 4.58
CA GLU A 106 14.93 20.41 4.48
C GLU A 106 16.33 21.00 4.72
N GLU A 107 17.16 20.34 5.52
CA GLU A 107 18.56 20.70 5.73
C GLU A 107 19.40 20.68 4.44
N TYR A 108 18.93 20.02 3.36
CA TYR A 108 19.62 20.06 2.07
C TYR A 108 19.37 21.36 1.30
N ALA A 109 18.48 22.24 1.77
CA ALA A 109 18.22 23.54 1.15
C ALA A 109 19.45 24.47 1.15
N LEU A 110 20.38 24.26 2.07
CA LEU A 110 21.63 25.03 2.20
C LEU A 110 22.79 24.43 1.40
N LYS A 111 22.59 23.28 0.75
CA LYS A 111 23.64 22.60 -0.02
C LYS A 111 23.80 23.22 -1.40
N GLU A 112 25.04 23.23 -1.88
CA GLU A 112 25.36 23.60 -3.25
C GLU A 112 24.68 22.65 -4.25
N LYS A 113 24.35 23.17 -5.44
CA LYS A 113 23.61 22.42 -6.48
C LYS A 113 24.30 21.10 -6.85
N ASP A 114 25.62 21.10 -6.98
CA ASP A 114 26.38 19.91 -7.35
C ASP A 114 26.40 18.85 -6.23
N GLU A 115 26.43 19.28 -4.98
CA GLU A 115 26.32 18.37 -3.84
C GLU A 115 24.93 17.72 -3.80
N LEU A 116 23.87 18.53 -3.98
CA LEU A 116 22.50 18.02 -4.06
C LEU A 116 22.32 17.06 -5.24
N LYS A 117 22.91 17.37 -6.39
CA LYS A 117 22.92 16.50 -7.58
C LYS A 117 23.58 15.16 -7.30
N TYR A 118 24.74 15.17 -6.63
CA TYR A 118 25.41 13.94 -6.21
C TYR A 118 24.54 13.10 -5.26
N LEU A 119 23.88 13.74 -4.29
CA LEU A 119 22.99 13.08 -3.33
C LEU A 119 21.76 12.47 -4.02
N ILE A 120 21.05 13.24 -4.85
CA ILE A 120 19.89 12.76 -5.61
C ILE A 120 20.29 11.60 -6.52
N LYS A 121 21.45 11.68 -7.17
CA LYS A 121 21.95 10.61 -8.04
C LYS A 121 22.24 9.32 -7.27
N ASN A 122 23.08 9.39 -6.24
CA ASN A 122 23.73 8.22 -5.67
C ASN A 122 23.10 7.73 -4.36
N ASN A 123 22.53 8.62 -3.54
CA ASN A 123 22.04 8.24 -2.22
C ASN A 123 20.70 7.49 -2.33
N THR A 124 20.70 6.19 -2.08
CA THR A 124 19.48 5.35 -2.14
C THR A 124 18.64 5.45 -0.87
N ASN A 125 19.19 5.93 0.26
CA ASN A 125 18.49 6.00 1.54
C ASN A 125 17.37 7.04 1.55
N ILE A 126 17.46 8.05 0.68
CA ILE A 126 16.42 9.07 0.50
C ILE A 126 15.36 8.65 -0.51
N LYS A 127 15.46 7.46 -1.11
CA LYS A 127 14.56 6.96 -2.15
C LYS A 127 13.72 5.82 -1.63
N TYR A 128 12.42 5.84 -1.94
CA TYR A 128 11.46 4.86 -1.44
C TYR A 128 10.55 4.39 -2.56
N TRP A 129 10.32 3.09 -2.65
CA TRP A 129 9.31 2.55 -3.55
C TRP A 129 7.90 2.92 -3.07
N LEU A 130 7.16 3.65 -3.90
CA LEU A 130 5.73 3.90 -3.71
C LEU A 130 4.88 2.78 -4.32
N TYR A 131 5.35 2.27 -5.47
CA TYR A 131 4.72 1.17 -6.16
C TYR A 131 5.69 0.44 -7.09
N HIS A 132 5.60 -0.88 -7.14
CA HIS A 132 6.21 -1.68 -8.20
C HIS A 132 5.19 -2.62 -8.86
N PRO A 133 5.17 -2.78 -10.20
CA PRO A 133 4.18 -3.61 -10.90
C PRO A 133 4.07 -5.05 -10.38
N LYS A 134 5.19 -5.64 -9.96
CA LYS A 134 5.24 -6.98 -9.36
C LYS A 134 4.50 -7.10 -8.02
N GLU A 135 4.17 -5.99 -7.34
CA GLU A 135 3.35 -6.04 -6.12
C GLU A 135 2.01 -6.72 -6.35
N LYS A 136 1.41 -6.60 -7.55
CA LYS A 136 0.13 -7.26 -7.85
C LYS A 136 0.23 -8.78 -7.70
N GLN A 137 1.32 -9.37 -8.19
CA GLN A 137 1.58 -10.79 -8.09
C GLN A 137 1.88 -11.19 -6.64
N ALA A 138 2.75 -10.44 -5.95
CA ALA A 138 3.07 -10.69 -4.54
C ALA A 138 1.82 -10.61 -3.63
N ILE A 139 0.93 -9.64 -3.88
CA ILE A 139 -0.36 -9.51 -3.18
C ILE A 139 -1.25 -10.73 -3.44
N SER A 140 -1.36 -11.18 -4.69
CA SER A 140 -2.14 -12.37 -5.03
C SER A 140 -1.61 -13.62 -4.31
N SER A 141 -0.29 -13.82 -4.34
CA SER A 141 0.40 -14.90 -3.63
C SER A 141 0.17 -14.84 -2.12
N PHE A 142 0.22 -13.64 -1.53
CA PHE A 142 -0.13 -13.43 -0.13
C PHE A 142 -1.58 -13.83 0.17
N TYR A 143 -2.56 -13.40 -0.62
CA TYR A 143 -3.96 -13.73 -0.38
C TYR A 143 -4.27 -15.21 -0.60
N LYS A 144 -3.56 -15.89 -1.50
CA LYS A 144 -3.63 -17.35 -1.65
C LYS A 144 -3.17 -18.06 -0.36
N LYS A 145 -2.01 -17.67 0.18
CA LYS A 145 -1.51 -18.17 1.49
C LYS A 145 -2.50 -17.85 2.62
N TYR A 146 -2.99 -16.63 2.67
CA TYR A 146 -3.95 -16.17 3.68
C TYR A 146 -5.25 -16.97 3.66
N ARG A 147 -5.85 -17.19 2.49
CA ARG A 147 -7.09 -17.98 2.35
C ARG A 147 -6.91 -19.42 2.82
N ALA A 148 -5.78 -20.04 2.53
CA ALA A 148 -5.48 -21.40 2.98
C ALA A 148 -5.42 -21.50 4.52
N VAL A 149 -4.85 -20.49 5.18
CA VAL A 149 -4.77 -20.44 6.66
C VAL A 149 -6.11 -20.04 7.27
N ASN A 150 -6.80 -19.05 6.70
CA ASN A 150 -8.09 -18.58 7.20
C ASN A 150 -9.18 -19.65 7.09
N GLY A 151 -9.22 -20.42 5.99
CA GLY A 151 -10.16 -21.54 5.85
C GLY A 151 -9.95 -22.62 6.92
N ARG A 152 -8.69 -22.92 7.27
CA ARG A 152 -8.36 -23.83 8.38
C ARG A 152 -8.78 -23.27 9.73
N TYR A 153 -8.58 -21.96 9.95
CA TYR A 153 -8.97 -21.29 11.19
C TYR A 153 -10.49 -21.25 11.39
N LEU A 154 -11.25 -20.91 10.35
CA LEU A 154 -12.71 -20.90 10.40
C LEU A 154 -13.25 -22.30 10.69
N ARG A 155 -12.73 -23.33 10.02
CA ARG A 155 -13.09 -24.74 10.27
C ARG A 155 -12.75 -25.18 11.70
N TYR A 156 -11.60 -24.76 12.23
CA TYR A 156 -11.23 -25.03 13.63
C TYR A 156 -12.21 -24.37 14.61
N LYS A 157 -12.59 -23.10 14.40
CA LYS A 157 -13.59 -22.41 15.23
C LYS A 157 -14.98 -23.05 15.17
N GLU A 158 -15.40 -23.47 13.98
CA GLU A 158 -16.69 -24.14 13.77
C GLU A 158 -16.70 -25.52 14.44
N TYR A 159 -15.60 -26.29 14.32
CA TYR A 159 -15.40 -27.54 15.03
C TYR A 159 -15.40 -27.36 16.56
N ASP A 160 -14.68 -26.36 17.07
CA ASP A 160 -14.61 -26.05 18.50
C ASP A 160 -15.99 -25.64 19.05
N SER A 161 -16.70 -24.76 18.32
CA SER A 161 -18.06 -24.33 18.67
C SER A 161 -19.05 -25.50 18.65
N SER A 162 -18.90 -26.46 17.71
CA SER A 162 -19.73 -27.66 17.65
C SER A 162 -19.43 -28.67 18.78
N ARG A 163 -18.19 -28.71 19.29
CA ARG A 163 -17.80 -29.54 20.44
C ARG A 163 -18.30 -28.99 21.77
N PHE A 164 -18.31 -27.67 21.93
CA PHE A 164 -18.76 -26.99 23.15
C PHE A 164 -20.27 -26.66 23.16
N GLY A 165 -20.98 -26.97 22.07
CA GLY A 165 -22.41 -26.66 21.88
C GLY A 165 -23.40 -27.35 22.82
N ASN A 166 -22.96 -28.26 23.70
CA ASN A 166 -23.86 -28.98 24.63
C ASN A 166 -23.49 -28.87 26.12
N THR A 167 -22.51 -28.06 26.54
CA THR A 167 -22.08 -28.03 27.96
C THR A 167 -21.82 -26.65 28.54
N VAL A 168 -22.56 -25.62 28.14
CA VAL A 168 -22.54 -24.32 28.85
C VAL A 168 -23.96 -23.80 29.13
N ALA A 169 -24.83 -24.70 29.58
CA ALA A 169 -25.96 -24.33 30.43
C ALA A 169 -25.57 -24.69 31.87
N LYS A 170 -25.15 -23.67 32.63
CA LYS A 170 -24.89 -23.63 34.10
C LYS A 170 -23.54 -22.96 34.41
N PHE A 171 -23.45 -21.66 34.21
CA PHE A 171 -22.80 -20.79 35.20
C PHE A 171 -23.63 -19.52 35.33
N THR A 172 -24.23 -19.39 36.50
CA THR A 172 -25.13 -18.34 36.93
C THR A 172 -24.40 -17.00 37.07
N ARG A 173 -25.00 -15.97 36.46
CA ARG A 173 -25.27 -14.63 37.00
C ARG A 173 -24.24 -14.12 38.04
N GLY A 174 -23.23 -13.41 37.55
CA GLY A 174 -22.44 -12.45 38.32
C GLY A 174 -22.46 -11.12 37.57
N GLU A 175 -23.13 -10.13 38.15
CA GLU A 175 -23.22 -8.76 37.67
C GLU A 175 -21.82 -8.20 37.39
N LYS A 176 -21.61 -7.67 36.18
CA LYS A 176 -20.50 -6.75 35.91
C LYS A 176 -20.97 -5.56 35.10
N ASN A 177 -20.60 -4.42 35.65
CA ASN A 177 -21.07 -3.08 35.37
C ASN A 177 -20.93 -2.67 33.90
N GLN A 178 -21.94 -1.93 33.49
CA GLN A 178 -22.06 -1.17 32.26
C GLN A 178 -20.89 -0.17 32.18
N THR A 179 -19.94 -0.41 31.29
CA THR A 179 -19.02 0.62 30.80
C THR A 179 -19.17 0.68 29.28
N ASP A 180 -19.38 1.90 28.81
CA ASP A 180 -19.81 2.24 27.45
C ASP A 180 -18.84 1.73 26.38
N THR A 181 -19.24 0.65 25.69
CA THR A 181 -18.60 0.23 24.44
C THR A 181 -19.31 0.92 23.27
N VAL A 182 -18.64 1.91 22.67
CA VAL A 182 -18.95 2.43 21.34
C VAL A 182 -19.04 1.23 20.36
N PRO A 183 -20.09 1.11 19.54
CA PRO A 183 -20.34 -0.11 18.79
C PRO A 183 -19.23 -0.35 17.76
N GLU A 184 -18.45 -1.42 17.97
CA GLU A 184 -17.50 -1.94 17.00
C GLU A 184 -18.24 -2.19 15.68
N LYS A 185 -17.96 -1.36 14.67
CA LYS A 185 -18.48 -1.55 13.31
C LYS A 185 -18.16 -2.99 12.89
N ASN A 186 -19.18 -3.71 12.41
CA ASN A 186 -19.09 -5.13 12.03
C ASN A 186 -18.26 -5.31 10.73
N TRP A 187 -16.94 -5.08 10.85
CA TRP A 187 -15.96 -5.18 9.76
C TRP A 187 -15.93 -6.57 9.13
N PHE A 188 -16.37 -7.60 9.85
CA PHE A 188 -16.49 -8.96 9.33
C PHE A 188 -17.54 -9.04 8.22
N GLU A 189 -18.73 -8.50 8.47
CA GLU A 189 -19.82 -8.51 7.49
C GLU A 189 -19.49 -7.68 6.24
N ILE A 190 -18.80 -6.55 6.43
CA ILE A 190 -18.27 -5.72 5.33
C ILE A 190 -17.32 -6.52 4.45
N ASN A 191 -16.32 -7.19 5.06
CA ASN A 191 -15.33 -7.95 4.30
C ASN A 191 -15.95 -9.15 3.56
N CYS A 192 -16.90 -9.85 4.17
CA CYS A 192 -17.61 -10.96 3.53
C CYS A 192 -18.39 -10.51 2.29
N ARG A 193 -19.12 -9.39 2.37
CA ARG A 193 -19.91 -8.87 1.26
C ARG A 193 -19.06 -8.29 0.14
N VAL A 194 -17.95 -7.62 0.48
CA VAL A 194 -16.96 -7.13 -0.49
C VAL A 194 -16.32 -8.28 -1.28
N GLU A 195 -15.99 -9.39 -0.63
CA GLU A 195 -15.45 -10.58 -1.31
C GLU A 195 -16.51 -11.27 -2.20
N GLN A 196 -17.77 -11.34 -1.77
CA GLN A 196 -18.86 -11.86 -2.61
C GLN A 196 -19.08 -10.99 -3.86
N PHE A 197 -19.03 -9.66 -3.71
CA PHE A 197 -19.12 -8.73 -4.84
C PHE A 197 -17.98 -8.94 -5.84
N ASN A 198 -16.74 -9.08 -5.36
CA ASN A 198 -15.60 -9.34 -6.25
C ASN A 198 -15.74 -10.69 -6.97
N LYS A 199 -16.20 -11.74 -6.29
CA LYS A 199 -16.43 -13.05 -6.90
C LYS A 199 -17.48 -12.98 -8.04
N LYS A 200 -18.48 -12.11 -7.91
CA LYS A 200 -19.55 -11.94 -8.90
C LYS A 200 -19.14 -11.02 -10.06
N ASN A 201 -18.39 -9.95 -9.79
CA ASN A 201 -18.16 -8.87 -10.76
C ASN A 201 -16.72 -8.80 -11.29
N GLY A 202 -15.78 -9.56 -10.72
CA GLY A 202 -14.37 -9.56 -11.14
C GLY A 202 -13.55 -8.34 -10.71
N TYR A 203 -14.13 -7.45 -9.89
CA TYR A 203 -13.43 -6.31 -9.30
C TYR A 203 -13.94 -5.98 -7.89
N TYR A 204 -13.11 -5.32 -7.09
CA TYR A 204 -13.50 -4.83 -5.77
C TYR A 204 -14.30 -3.52 -5.86
N PRO A 205 -15.40 -3.38 -5.10
CA PRO A 205 -16.21 -2.17 -5.14
C PRO A 205 -15.41 -0.98 -4.59
N SER A 206 -15.54 0.17 -5.24
CA SER A 206 -15.01 1.44 -4.73
C SER A 206 -15.71 1.84 -3.42
N THR A 207 -15.14 2.78 -2.66
CA THR A 207 -15.76 3.26 -1.41
C THR A 207 -17.16 3.82 -1.64
N GLN A 208 -17.37 4.55 -2.73
CA GLN A 208 -18.69 5.10 -3.08
C GLN A 208 -19.68 4.00 -3.49
N GLU A 209 -19.23 2.99 -4.25
CA GLU A 209 -20.06 1.83 -4.60
C GLU A 209 -20.40 0.99 -3.36
N ALA A 210 -19.44 0.75 -2.46
CA ALA A 210 -19.66 -0.01 -1.24
C ALA A 210 -20.66 0.68 -0.30
N ILE A 211 -20.58 2.02 -0.17
CA ILE A 211 -21.56 2.81 0.59
C ILE A 211 -22.94 2.73 -0.04
N LYS A 212 -23.04 2.75 -1.38
CA LYS A 212 -24.32 2.63 -2.09
C LYS A 212 -24.92 1.22 -1.99
N LEU A 213 -24.07 0.18 -2.02
CA LEU A 213 -24.49 -1.22 -1.98
C LEU A 213 -24.89 -1.68 -0.58
N TRP A 214 -24.20 -1.20 0.45
CA TRP A 214 -24.46 -1.59 1.85
C TRP A 214 -24.50 -0.39 2.80
N PRO A 215 -25.44 0.56 2.61
CA PRO A 215 -25.48 1.82 3.36
C PRO A 215 -25.62 1.61 4.88
N TRP A 216 -26.34 0.58 5.32
CA TRP A 216 -26.52 0.26 6.75
C TRP A 216 -25.25 -0.24 7.44
N LEU A 217 -24.24 -0.71 6.70
CA LEU A 217 -22.94 -1.07 7.25
C LEU A 217 -22.04 0.15 7.49
N TYR A 218 -22.37 1.27 6.85
CA TYR A 218 -21.64 2.54 6.96
C TYR A 218 -22.41 3.61 7.73
N ALA A 219 -23.69 3.38 8.03
CA ALA A 219 -24.49 4.24 8.88
C ALA A 219 -23.98 4.18 10.33
N ASN A 220 -23.64 5.34 10.90
CA ASN A 220 -23.48 5.44 12.35
C ASN A 220 -24.88 5.30 12.95
N LYS A 221 -25.11 4.30 13.80
CA LYS A 221 -26.33 4.26 14.61
C LYS A 221 -26.34 5.53 15.47
N LYS A 222 -27.37 6.35 15.29
CA LYS A 222 -27.70 7.43 16.23
C LYS A 222 -28.09 6.83 17.57
#